data_AF-S0EF17-F1
#
_entry.id   AF-S0EF17-F1
#
_cell.length_a   1.000
_cell.length_b   1.000
_cell.length_c   1.000
_cell.angle_alpha   90.00
_cell.angle_beta   90.00
_cell.angle_gamma   90.00
#
_symmetry.space_group_name_H-M   'P 1'
#
loop_
_entity.id
_entity.type
_entity.pdbx_description
1 polymer ?
#
loop_
_entity_poly.entity_id
_entity_poly.type
_entity_poly.pdbx_seq_one_letter_code
_entity_poly.pdbx_strand_id
1 'polypeptide(L)'
;MLRTQKLSSALAKHARTFATVTQPPQVGVVRPSAQEVKNRTLDSRNLEKAVRHMHRDGLVIVEDVVPHTDIDTLNKKMIEDAHTLQARGDKGPFNYNKGNIQQDAPPVSEYFSPSIFINPIATQITTAMMGPRPKWTFCSANSAMATLPGGTPQRQPVHSDADFAHPDHPFALVVNIPLVTTTPENGSTEIWLGTHNGFGLDAQDCAHGERASGRIREELLRQRQEVSPPLQPVIKKGSIVVRDLRLWHAGMPNTTQQTRVMLAMIHFAPWFRNRMRLELGEDIKPFLEGLEKEGRLGLDVPVDWASREAVLESYLNRGFGNSYDFSQEA
;
A
#
# COMPACT_ATOMS: atom_id res chain seq x y z
N MET A 1 46.02 51.31 -10.52
CA MET A 1 45.06 51.46 -11.64
C MET A 1 44.57 50.07 -12.04
N LEU A 2 43.33 49.74 -11.69
CA LEU A 2 42.67 48.48 -12.04
C LEU A 2 42.41 48.44 -13.55
N ARG A 3 42.81 47.34 -14.21
CA ARG A 3 42.31 46.97 -15.54
C ARG A 3 41.52 45.67 -15.39
N THR A 4 40.21 45.81 -15.46
CA THR A 4 39.21 44.74 -15.49
C THR A 4 39.28 44.00 -16.84
N GLN A 5 39.70 42.74 -16.81
CA GLN A 5 39.49 41.82 -17.94
C GLN A 5 38.11 41.18 -17.82
N LYS A 6 37.20 41.55 -18.71
CA LYS A 6 35.98 40.78 -19.00
C LYS A 6 36.37 39.64 -19.95
N LEU A 7 36.37 38.41 -19.46
CA LEU A 7 36.40 37.21 -20.29
C LEU A 7 34.96 36.81 -20.59
N SER A 8 34.54 37.04 -21.84
CA SER A 8 33.29 36.54 -22.41
C SER A 8 33.43 35.04 -22.68
N SER A 9 32.77 34.19 -21.90
CA SER A 9 32.65 32.76 -22.19
C SER A 9 31.46 32.49 -23.10
N ALA A 10 31.71 32.48 -24.41
CA ALA A 10 30.79 31.87 -25.37
C ALA A 10 30.95 30.35 -25.29
N LEU A 11 30.11 29.68 -24.49
CA LEU A 11 29.91 28.24 -24.55
C LEU A 11 28.49 27.99 -25.08
N ALA A 12 28.41 27.78 -26.39
CA ALA A 12 27.21 27.40 -27.11
C ALA A 12 26.67 26.07 -26.58
N LYS A 13 25.52 26.12 -25.90
CA LYS A 13 24.75 24.95 -25.50
C LYS A 13 24.27 24.21 -26.75
N HIS A 14 24.96 23.14 -27.11
CA HIS A 14 24.41 22.10 -27.98
C HIS A 14 23.36 21.32 -27.20
N ALA A 15 22.14 21.84 -27.14
CA ALA A 15 20.99 21.09 -26.66
C ALA A 15 20.68 20.01 -27.70
N ARG A 16 21.14 18.77 -27.45
CA ARG A 16 20.59 17.60 -28.11
C ARG A 16 19.18 17.39 -27.55
N THR A 17 18.19 17.89 -28.26
CA THR A 17 16.78 17.55 -28.06
C THR A 17 16.59 16.09 -28.44
N PHE A 18 16.78 15.19 -27.47
CA PHE A 18 16.20 13.86 -27.59
C PHE A 18 14.69 14.07 -27.48
N ALA A 19 13.98 13.87 -28.60
CA ALA A 19 12.54 13.78 -28.59
C ALA A 19 12.15 12.59 -27.72
N THR A 20 11.83 12.85 -26.45
CA THR A 20 11.22 11.86 -25.57
C THR A 20 9.84 11.58 -26.16
N VAL A 21 9.67 10.42 -26.79
CA VAL A 21 8.34 9.88 -27.02
C VAL A 21 7.73 9.71 -25.64
N THR A 22 6.84 10.63 -25.25
CA THR A 22 6.08 10.53 -24.00
C THR A 22 5.13 9.36 -24.13
N GLN A 23 5.58 8.18 -23.74
CA GLN A 23 4.70 7.06 -23.51
C GLN A 23 3.69 7.45 -22.44
N PRO A 24 2.41 7.03 -22.58
CA PRO A 24 1.44 7.25 -21.52
C PRO A 24 1.97 6.64 -20.21
N PRO A 25 1.66 7.24 -19.05
CA PRO A 25 2.10 6.69 -17.77
C PRO A 25 1.58 5.25 -17.64
N GLN A 26 2.47 4.35 -17.22
CA GLN A 26 2.17 2.95 -17.01
C GLN A 26 2.71 2.54 -15.66
N VAL A 27 1.95 1.70 -14.96
CA VAL A 27 2.39 1.12 -13.70
C VAL A 27 3.60 0.23 -13.95
N GLY A 28 4.64 0.40 -13.12
CA GLY A 28 5.80 -0.49 -13.13
C GLY A 28 5.44 -1.90 -12.71
N VAL A 29 5.79 -2.88 -13.55
CA VAL A 29 5.54 -4.31 -13.28
C VAL A 29 6.85 -5.09 -13.33
N VAL A 30 7.15 -5.80 -12.25
CA VAL A 30 8.21 -6.80 -12.17
C VAL A 30 7.58 -8.18 -12.30
N ARG A 31 8.15 -9.00 -13.20
CA ARG A 31 7.76 -10.40 -13.40
C ARG A 31 8.96 -11.27 -13.03
N PRO A 32 9.01 -11.78 -11.79
CA PRO A 32 10.09 -12.64 -11.37
C PRO A 32 10.12 -13.93 -12.20
N SER A 33 11.31 -14.44 -12.43
CA SER A 33 11.50 -15.77 -13.01
C SER A 33 11.01 -16.85 -12.06
N ALA A 34 10.74 -18.05 -12.60
CA ALA A 34 10.38 -19.21 -11.77
C ALA A 34 11.43 -19.52 -10.68
N GLN A 35 12.71 -19.23 -10.94
CA GLN A 35 13.78 -19.41 -9.97
C GLN A 35 13.74 -18.38 -8.85
N GLU A 36 13.46 -17.11 -9.16
CA GLU A 36 13.28 -16.05 -8.15
C GLU A 36 12.05 -16.34 -7.26
N VAL A 37 10.94 -16.79 -7.84
CA VAL A 37 9.74 -17.22 -7.09
C VAL A 37 10.09 -18.41 -6.18
N LYS A 38 10.75 -19.45 -6.72
CA LYS A 38 11.17 -20.62 -5.95
C LYS A 38 12.12 -20.26 -4.80
N ASN A 39 13.07 -19.36 -5.06
CA ASN A 39 14.04 -18.89 -4.07
C ASN A 39 13.47 -17.82 -3.12
N ARG A 40 12.28 -17.29 -3.43
CA ARG A 40 11.62 -16.19 -2.71
C ARG A 40 12.50 -14.95 -2.62
N THR A 41 13.25 -14.66 -3.68
CA THR A 41 14.14 -13.49 -3.74
C THR A 41 14.29 -13.04 -5.19
N LEU A 42 14.22 -11.74 -5.42
CA LEU A 42 14.51 -11.13 -6.70
C LEU A 42 16.02 -11.09 -6.95
N ASP A 43 16.40 -11.28 -8.20
CA ASP A 43 17.76 -11.01 -8.65
C ASP A 43 18.04 -9.50 -8.70
N SER A 44 19.31 -9.14 -8.93
CA SER A 44 19.73 -7.74 -9.00
C SER A 44 18.99 -6.92 -10.05
N ARG A 45 18.59 -7.50 -11.19
CA ARG A 45 17.93 -6.78 -12.28
C ARG A 45 16.48 -6.48 -11.93
N ASN A 46 15.76 -7.46 -11.38
CA ASN A 46 14.38 -7.26 -10.99
C ASN A 46 14.25 -6.42 -9.72
N LEU A 47 15.20 -6.53 -8.78
CA LEU A 47 15.29 -5.63 -7.64
C LEU A 47 15.58 -4.18 -8.09
N GLU A 48 16.52 -3.97 -9.02
CA GLU A 48 16.80 -2.64 -9.58
C GLU A 48 15.54 -2.03 -10.21
N LYS A 49 14.81 -2.80 -11.03
CA LYS A 49 13.55 -2.35 -11.62
C LYS A 49 12.54 -1.95 -10.54
N ALA A 50 12.37 -2.77 -9.51
CA ALA A 50 11.46 -2.47 -8.41
C ALA A 50 11.81 -1.16 -7.72
N VAL A 51 13.08 -0.99 -7.34
CA VAL A 51 13.59 0.22 -6.67
C VAL A 51 13.42 1.46 -7.57
N ARG A 52 13.71 1.36 -8.87
CA ARG A 52 13.53 2.47 -9.82
C ARG A 52 12.08 2.89 -9.95
N HIS A 53 11.15 1.95 -9.99
CA HIS A 53 9.71 2.25 -10.01
C HIS A 53 9.24 2.86 -8.71
N MET A 54 9.71 2.39 -7.55
CA MET A 54 9.40 3.01 -6.27
C MET A 54 9.87 4.47 -6.21
N HIS A 55 11.09 4.78 -6.65
CA HIS A 55 11.58 6.17 -6.66
C HIS A 55 10.83 7.07 -7.65
N ARG A 56 10.60 6.57 -8.88
CA ARG A 56 10.01 7.36 -9.97
C ARG A 56 8.49 7.53 -9.82
N ASP A 57 7.81 6.42 -9.56
CA ASP A 57 6.35 6.31 -9.66
C ASP A 57 5.68 6.18 -8.29
N GLY A 58 6.46 5.88 -7.23
CA GLY A 58 5.93 5.67 -5.88
C GLY A 58 5.23 4.32 -5.70
N LEU A 59 5.30 3.45 -6.71
CA LEU A 59 4.62 2.15 -6.71
C LEU A 59 5.29 1.17 -7.66
N VAL A 60 5.31 -0.10 -7.28
CA VAL A 60 5.63 -1.24 -8.16
C VAL A 60 4.69 -2.41 -7.90
N ILE A 61 4.28 -3.10 -8.96
CA ILE A 61 3.58 -4.39 -8.90
C ILE A 61 4.61 -5.50 -9.14
N VAL A 62 4.57 -6.55 -8.32
CA VAL A 62 5.33 -7.79 -8.56
C VAL A 62 4.34 -8.93 -8.74
N GLU A 63 4.31 -9.50 -9.95
CA GLU A 63 3.34 -10.55 -10.32
C GLU A 63 3.77 -11.93 -9.79
N ASP A 64 2.77 -12.77 -9.45
CA ASP A 64 2.92 -14.21 -9.23
C ASP A 64 3.93 -14.62 -8.12
N VAL A 65 3.96 -13.88 -7.01
CA VAL A 65 4.86 -14.13 -5.85
C VAL A 65 4.16 -14.63 -4.59
N VAL A 66 2.82 -14.71 -4.61
CA VAL A 66 2.01 -15.26 -3.52
C VAL A 66 1.23 -16.48 -4.04
N PRO A 67 1.37 -17.67 -3.41
CA PRO A 67 0.62 -18.86 -3.79
C PRO A 67 -0.90 -18.63 -3.76
N HIS A 68 -1.60 -19.03 -4.82
CA HIS A 68 -3.05 -18.84 -4.92
C HIS A 68 -3.82 -19.59 -3.83
N THR A 69 -3.34 -20.76 -3.38
CA THR A 69 -3.97 -21.56 -2.32
C THR A 69 -4.06 -20.81 -0.99
N ASP A 70 -3.01 -20.07 -0.65
CA ASP A 70 -2.93 -19.30 0.58
C ASP A 70 -3.88 -18.10 0.50
N ILE A 71 -3.91 -17.46 -0.67
CA ILE A 71 -4.87 -16.38 -0.96
C ILE A 71 -6.29 -16.89 -0.87
N ASP A 72 -6.62 -18.03 -1.48
CA ASP A 72 -7.99 -18.55 -1.54
C ASP A 72 -8.52 -18.91 -0.14
N THR A 73 -7.65 -19.44 0.72
CA THR A 73 -7.97 -19.76 2.13
C THR A 73 -8.33 -18.49 2.91
N LEU A 74 -7.49 -17.47 2.83
CA LEU A 74 -7.73 -16.20 3.52
C LEU A 74 -8.93 -15.44 2.93
N ASN A 75 -9.05 -15.40 1.60
CA ASN A 75 -10.11 -14.69 0.89
C ASN A 75 -11.49 -15.20 1.30
N LYS A 76 -11.66 -16.52 1.42
CA LYS A 76 -12.92 -17.12 1.84
C LYS A 76 -13.37 -16.53 3.18
N LYS A 77 -12.49 -16.56 4.18
CA LYS A 77 -12.81 -16.06 5.53
C LYS A 77 -13.04 -14.55 5.52
N MET A 78 -12.21 -13.78 4.84
CA MET A 78 -12.35 -12.32 4.80
C MET A 78 -13.58 -11.86 4.01
N ILE A 79 -14.12 -12.65 3.08
CA ILE A 79 -15.42 -12.36 2.44
C ILE A 79 -16.55 -12.57 3.45
N GLU A 80 -16.53 -13.66 4.22
CA GLU A 80 -17.51 -13.93 5.29
C GLU A 80 -17.52 -12.79 6.32
N ASP A 81 -16.33 -12.31 6.70
CA ASP A 81 -16.16 -11.19 7.63
C ASP A 81 -16.67 -9.87 7.04
N ALA A 82 -16.37 -9.60 5.76
CA ALA A 82 -16.86 -8.39 5.09
C ALA A 82 -18.40 -8.34 5.05
N HIS A 83 -19.06 -9.48 4.79
CA HIS A 83 -20.51 -9.55 4.85
C HIS A 83 -21.07 -9.44 6.27
N THR A 84 -20.38 -10.01 7.27
CA THR A 84 -20.71 -9.82 8.68
C THR A 84 -20.67 -8.34 9.08
N LEU A 85 -19.63 -7.62 8.64
CA LEU A 85 -19.47 -6.19 8.87
C LEU A 85 -20.49 -5.36 8.10
N GLN A 86 -20.77 -5.70 6.85
CA GLN A 86 -21.78 -5.05 6.02
C GLN A 86 -23.18 -5.12 6.65
N ALA A 87 -23.52 -6.27 7.24
CA ALA A 87 -24.80 -6.49 7.90
C ALA A 87 -25.03 -5.59 9.14
N ARG A 88 -23.98 -4.94 9.67
CA ARG A 88 -24.09 -3.96 10.76
C ARG A 88 -24.70 -2.62 10.33
N GLY A 89 -24.99 -2.44 9.04
CA GLY A 89 -25.58 -1.20 8.51
C GLY A 89 -24.68 0.01 8.79
N ASP A 90 -25.25 1.13 9.23
CA ASP A 90 -24.51 2.39 9.48
C ASP A 90 -23.42 2.31 10.56
N LYS A 91 -23.40 1.23 11.35
CA LYS A 91 -22.36 0.95 12.35
C LYS A 91 -21.17 0.17 11.77
N GLY A 92 -21.19 -0.14 10.48
CA GLY A 92 -20.10 -0.80 9.78
C GLY A 92 -18.86 0.10 9.66
N PRO A 93 -17.65 -0.49 9.61
CA PRO A 93 -16.39 0.25 9.49
C PRO A 93 -16.16 0.69 8.04
N PHE A 94 -16.85 1.75 7.60
CA PHE A 94 -16.77 2.22 6.21
C PHE A 94 -15.67 3.25 5.98
N ASN A 95 -14.87 3.05 4.93
CA ASN A 95 -13.90 4.04 4.45
C ASN A 95 -14.56 4.95 3.41
N TYR A 96 -14.87 6.19 3.83
CA TYR A 96 -15.55 7.25 3.08
C TYR A 96 -17.00 6.95 2.64
N ASN A 97 -17.29 5.73 2.16
CA ASN A 97 -18.61 5.33 1.66
C ASN A 97 -18.96 3.88 1.99
N LYS A 98 -20.26 3.55 1.90
CA LYS A 98 -20.81 2.22 2.25
C LYS A 98 -20.33 1.07 1.34
N GLY A 99 -19.72 1.39 0.20
CA GLY A 99 -19.18 0.41 -0.73
C GLY A 99 -17.77 -0.07 -0.37
N ASN A 100 -17.11 0.53 0.63
CA ASN A 100 -15.76 0.16 1.04
C ASN A 100 -15.70 -0.09 2.55
N ILE A 101 -15.50 -1.35 2.94
CA ILE A 101 -15.39 -1.80 4.33
C ILE A 101 -13.91 -1.95 4.69
N GLN A 102 -13.47 -1.29 5.76
CA GLN A 102 -12.22 -1.62 6.41
C GLN A 102 -12.42 -2.85 7.30
N GLN A 103 -11.53 -3.83 7.18
CA GLN A 103 -11.57 -5.01 8.05
C GLN A 103 -10.16 -5.53 8.29
N ASP A 104 -9.92 -6.04 9.49
CA ASP A 104 -8.65 -6.69 9.78
C ASP A 104 -8.67 -8.15 9.32
N ALA A 105 -7.51 -8.67 8.93
CA ALA A 105 -7.35 -10.11 8.70
C ALA A 105 -7.48 -10.86 10.04
N PRO A 106 -8.04 -12.09 10.06
CA PRO A 106 -8.13 -12.88 11.28
C PRO A 106 -6.73 -13.09 11.89
N PRO A 107 -6.46 -12.59 13.11
CA PRO A 107 -5.12 -12.51 13.66
C PRO A 107 -4.71 -13.81 14.36
N VAL A 108 -4.96 -14.96 13.74
CA VAL A 108 -4.68 -16.30 14.29
C VAL A 108 -3.97 -17.20 13.29
N SER A 109 -3.24 -18.20 13.79
CA SER A 109 -2.35 -19.03 12.96
C SER A 109 -3.05 -19.76 11.80
N GLU A 110 -4.33 -20.10 11.96
CA GLU A 110 -5.17 -20.77 10.94
C GLU A 110 -5.26 -19.97 9.63
N TYR A 111 -5.25 -18.64 9.71
CA TYR A 111 -5.35 -17.74 8.56
C TYR A 111 -4.05 -17.00 8.27
N PHE A 112 -2.97 -17.31 9.01
CA PHE A 112 -1.69 -16.65 8.88
C PHE A 112 -0.75 -17.44 7.95
N SER A 113 -0.73 -17.12 6.66
CA SER A 113 0.30 -17.65 5.76
C SER A 113 1.51 -16.72 5.69
N PRO A 114 2.75 -17.19 6.00
CA PRO A 114 3.95 -16.40 5.83
C PRO A 114 4.17 -15.91 4.40
N SER A 115 3.63 -16.58 3.38
CA SER A 115 3.74 -16.14 1.98
C SER A 115 2.97 -14.84 1.71
N ILE A 116 1.99 -14.52 2.54
CA ILE A 116 1.17 -13.31 2.52
C ILE A 116 1.78 -12.28 3.47
N PHE A 117 1.84 -12.60 4.77
CA PHE A 117 2.12 -11.62 5.82
C PHE A 117 3.61 -11.28 5.98
N ILE A 118 4.49 -12.22 5.66
CA ILE A 118 5.95 -12.08 5.77
C ILE A 118 6.58 -12.37 4.40
N ASN A 119 6.00 -11.83 3.32
CA ASN A 119 6.46 -12.13 1.96
C ASN A 119 7.90 -11.64 1.75
N PRO A 120 8.89 -12.54 1.50
CA PRO A 120 10.30 -12.13 1.47
C PRO A 120 10.64 -11.20 0.31
N ILE A 121 9.91 -11.26 -0.81
CA ILE A 121 10.13 -10.35 -1.95
C ILE A 121 9.61 -8.94 -1.61
N ALA A 122 8.46 -8.83 -0.95
CA ALA A 122 7.99 -7.56 -0.41
C ALA A 122 9.01 -6.98 0.58
N THR A 123 9.46 -7.79 1.54
CA THR A 123 10.47 -7.40 2.54
C THR A 123 11.80 -6.98 1.90
N GLN A 124 12.24 -7.66 0.84
CA GLN A 124 13.44 -7.31 0.07
C GLN A 124 13.31 -5.91 -0.55
N ILE A 125 12.17 -5.60 -1.17
CA ILE A 125 11.90 -4.28 -1.76
C ILE A 125 11.83 -3.21 -0.68
N THR A 126 11.08 -3.44 0.40
CA THR A 126 10.97 -2.45 1.47
C THR A 126 12.30 -2.20 2.19
N THR A 127 13.11 -3.25 2.33
CA THR A 127 14.47 -3.15 2.86
C THR A 127 15.38 -2.31 1.96
N ALA A 128 15.33 -2.54 0.64
CA ALA A 128 16.13 -1.78 -0.32
C ALA A 128 15.77 -0.28 -0.33
N MET A 129 14.52 0.06 -0.02
CA MET A 129 14.03 1.44 -0.01
C MET A 129 14.27 2.18 1.32
N MET A 130 14.10 1.51 2.46
CA MET A 130 14.02 2.17 3.78
C MET A 130 15.16 1.78 4.75
N GLY A 131 16.00 0.83 4.37
CA GLY A 131 17.05 0.27 5.22
C GLY A 131 16.68 -1.10 5.82
N PRO A 132 17.65 -1.76 6.47
CA PRO A 132 17.50 -3.13 6.96
C PRO A 132 16.45 -3.23 8.06
N ARG A 133 15.68 -4.33 8.02
CA ARG A 133 14.69 -4.69 9.05
C ARG A 133 13.59 -3.64 9.29
N PRO A 134 12.78 -3.29 8.27
CA PRO A 134 11.60 -2.44 8.46
C PRO A 134 10.66 -2.97 9.55
N LYS A 135 9.91 -2.07 10.19
CA LYS A 135 8.91 -2.41 11.20
C LYS A 135 7.56 -2.67 10.56
N TRP A 136 6.97 -3.84 10.80
CA TRP A 136 5.59 -4.12 10.41
C TRP A 136 4.64 -3.81 11.58
N THR A 137 3.91 -2.71 11.50
CA THR A 137 3.09 -2.21 12.64
C THR A 137 1.61 -2.04 12.32
N PHE A 138 1.20 -2.28 11.07
CA PHE A 138 -0.19 -2.19 10.64
C PHE A 138 -0.55 -3.36 9.73
N CYS A 139 -1.71 -3.97 9.97
CA CYS A 139 -2.28 -5.01 9.13
C CYS A 139 -3.81 -4.90 9.11
N SER A 140 -4.35 -4.46 7.99
CA SER A 140 -5.79 -4.38 7.77
C SER A 140 -6.11 -4.74 6.31
N ALA A 141 -7.33 -4.48 5.86
CA ALA A 141 -7.79 -4.72 4.50
C ALA A 141 -8.92 -3.76 4.14
N ASN A 142 -9.07 -3.56 2.83
CA ASN A 142 -10.21 -2.88 2.26
C ASN A 142 -11.03 -3.87 1.43
N SER A 143 -12.34 -3.91 1.67
CA SER A 143 -13.28 -4.74 0.93
C SER A 143 -14.21 -3.85 0.11
N ALA A 144 -14.05 -3.87 -1.22
CA ALA A 144 -15.04 -3.25 -2.09
C ALA A 144 -16.23 -4.19 -2.23
N MET A 145 -17.32 -3.79 -1.60
CA MET A 145 -18.59 -4.50 -1.63
C MET A 145 -19.25 -4.29 -2.98
N ALA A 146 -20.00 -5.29 -3.44
CA ALA A 146 -20.86 -5.15 -4.61
C ALA A 146 -21.78 -3.93 -4.43
N THR A 147 -21.90 -3.12 -5.47
CA THR A 147 -22.90 -2.04 -5.49
C THR A 147 -24.29 -2.66 -5.40
N LEU A 148 -25.05 -2.32 -4.35
CA LEU A 148 -26.40 -2.86 -4.15
C LEU A 148 -27.33 -2.48 -5.31
N PRO A 149 -28.32 -3.32 -5.67
CA PRO A 149 -29.32 -2.96 -6.67
C PRO A 149 -30.00 -1.62 -6.34
N GLY A 150 -29.99 -0.68 -7.30
CA GLY A 150 -30.51 0.69 -7.11
C GLY A 150 -29.58 1.65 -6.36
N GLY A 151 -28.43 1.17 -5.87
CA GLY A 151 -27.36 2.00 -5.31
C GLY A 151 -26.57 2.72 -6.41
N THR A 152 -26.06 3.92 -6.09
CA THR A 152 -25.12 4.63 -6.98
C THR A 152 -23.69 4.20 -6.64
N PRO A 153 -22.89 3.73 -7.62
CA PRO A 153 -21.46 3.49 -7.44
C PRO A 153 -20.75 4.73 -6.88
N GLN A 154 -20.06 4.63 -5.74
CA GLN A 154 -19.35 5.75 -5.12
C GLN A 154 -17.84 5.54 -5.16
N ARG A 155 -17.16 6.47 -5.83
CA ARG A 155 -15.70 6.62 -5.79
C ARG A 155 -15.30 7.38 -4.53
N GLN A 156 -14.21 6.98 -3.87
CA GLN A 156 -13.62 7.74 -2.76
C GLN A 156 -12.98 9.06 -3.27
N PRO A 157 -12.86 10.11 -2.44
CA PRO A 157 -12.01 11.24 -2.80
C PRO A 157 -10.57 10.77 -3.03
N VAL A 158 -9.83 11.46 -3.90
CA VAL A 158 -8.38 11.21 -4.01
C VAL A 158 -7.75 11.64 -2.70
N HIS A 159 -6.94 10.76 -2.11
CA HIS A 159 -6.30 11.00 -0.83
C HIS A 159 -4.90 10.40 -0.77
N SER A 160 -4.14 10.87 0.21
CA SER A 160 -2.92 10.24 0.71
C SER A 160 -3.22 9.58 2.06
N ASP A 161 -2.63 8.41 2.33
CA ASP A 161 -2.73 7.80 3.68
C ASP A 161 -1.84 8.53 4.71
N ALA A 162 -0.93 9.39 4.24
CA ALA A 162 -0.06 10.21 5.08
C ALA A 162 -0.67 11.59 5.32
N ASP A 163 -1.67 11.65 6.18
CA ASP A 163 -2.44 12.86 6.53
C ASP A 163 -1.86 13.61 7.74
N PHE A 164 -0.57 13.43 8.01
CA PHE A 164 0.19 14.01 9.13
C PHE A 164 1.51 14.61 8.65
N ALA A 165 2.23 15.34 9.52
CA ALA A 165 3.51 15.92 9.17
C ALA A 165 4.56 14.80 9.02
N HIS A 166 5.00 14.56 7.77
CA HIS A 166 5.82 13.41 7.43
C HIS A 166 7.11 13.80 6.67
N PRO A 167 8.14 12.94 6.66
CA PRO A 167 9.32 13.13 5.83
C PRO A 167 9.00 13.25 4.33
N ASP A 168 9.84 13.98 3.60
CA ASP A 168 9.77 14.16 2.15
C ASP A 168 10.39 13.00 1.34
N HIS A 169 10.87 11.96 2.02
CA HIS A 169 11.45 10.74 1.47
C HIS A 169 10.76 9.50 2.05
N PRO A 170 10.93 8.30 1.46
CA PRO A 170 10.26 7.09 1.93
C PRO A 170 10.55 6.76 3.40
N PHE A 171 9.49 6.69 4.20
CA PHE A 171 9.51 6.33 5.62
C PHE A 171 8.50 5.23 5.97
N ALA A 172 7.51 5.02 5.09
CA ALA A 172 6.49 3.99 5.21
C ALA A 172 6.06 3.52 3.81
N LEU A 173 6.03 2.21 3.61
CA LEU A 173 5.60 1.56 2.38
C LEU A 173 4.45 0.60 2.67
N VAL A 174 3.36 0.75 1.91
CA VAL A 174 2.20 -0.13 1.97
C VAL A 174 2.45 -1.33 1.06
N VAL A 175 2.32 -2.52 1.61
CA VAL A 175 2.30 -3.80 0.90
C VAL A 175 0.84 -4.23 0.76
N ASN A 176 0.28 -4.05 -0.43
CA ASN A 176 -1.06 -4.48 -0.76
C ASN A 176 -1.04 -5.85 -1.44
N ILE A 177 -1.93 -6.75 -1.00
CA ILE A 177 -2.11 -8.09 -1.59
C ILE A 177 -3.58 -8.23 -1.98
N PRO A 178 -3.92 -8.18 -3.29
CA PRO A 178 -5.27 -8.47 -3.75
C PRO A 178 -5.57 -9.95 -3.55
N LEU A 179 -6.70 -10.25 -2.90
CA LEU A 179 -7.10 -11.63 -2.65
C LEU A 179 -7.88 -12.26 -3.83
N VAL A 180 -8.13 -11.46 -4.86
CA VAL A 180 -8.66 -11.87 -6.17
C VAL A 180 -8.00 -11.01 -7.25
N THR A 181 -8.07 -11.43 -8.51
CA THR A 181 -7.69 -10.56 -9.62
C THR A 181 -8.52 -9.28 -9.56
N THR A 182 -7.84 -8.15 -9.48
CA THR A 182 -8.46 -6.84 -9.33
C THR A 182 -8.45 -6.14 -10.69
N THR A 183 -9.60 -5.65 -11.12
CA THR A 183 -9.86 -5.02 -12.42
C THR A 183 -10.58 -3.68 -12.19
N PRO A 184 -10.56 -2.74 -13.16
CA PRO A 184 -11.38 -1.53 -13.04
C PRO A 184 -12.86 -1.82 -12.72
N GLU A 185 -13.42 -2.90 -13.27
CA GLU A 185 -14.81 -3.31 -13.07
C GLU A 185 -15.11 -3.73 -11.61
N ASN A 186 -14.20 -4.45 -10.95
CA ASN A 186 -14.37 -4.87 -9.56
C ASN A 186 -13.77 -3.91 -8.53
N GLY A 187 -13.48 -2.67 -8.95
CA GLY A 187 -13.02 -1.60 -8.08
C GLY A 187 -11.52 -1.64 -7.81
N SER A 188 -10.70 -1.81 -8.85
CA SER A 188 -9.25 -1.56 -8.77
C SER A 188 -8.96 -0.15 -8.31
N THR A 189 -8.00 -0.01 -7.39
CA THR A 189 -7.60 1.28 -6.85
C THR A 189 -7.13 2.19 -7.98
N GLU A 190 -7.65 3.42 -8.00
CA GLU A 190 -7.15 4.46 -8.88
C GLU A 190 -5.84 5.01 -8.30
N ILE A 191 -4.81 5.12 -9.13
CA ILE A 191 -3.44 5.46 -8.73
C ILE A 191 -2.95 6.69 -9.50
N TRP A 192 -2.30 7.60 -8.79
CA TRP A 192 -1.66 8.79 -9.37
C TRP A 192 -0.14 8.68 -9.23
N LEU A 193 0.51 8.07 -10.22
CA LEU A 193 1.95 7.79 -10.18
C LEU A 193 2.75 9.06 -9.91
N GLY A 194 3.83 8.96 -9.14
CA GLY A 194 4.81 10.03 -8.89
C GLY A 194 4.36 11.10 -7.88
N THR A 195 3.13 11.03 -7.35
CA THR A 195 2.59 12.01 -6.40
C THR A 195 3.12 11.85 -4.97
N HIS A 196 3.87 10.79 -4.69
CA HIS A 196 4.62 10.64 -3.45
C HIS A 196 5.79 11.63 -3.34
N ASN A 197 6.21 12.24 -4.45
CA ASN A 197 7.28 13.24 -4.50
C ASN A 197 6.71 14.65 -4.65
N GLY A 198 7.19 15.58 -3.81
CA GLY A 198 6.91 17.01 -3.98
C GLY A 198 5.57 17.50 -3.42
N PHE A 199 4.88 16.67 -2.64
CA PHE A 199 3.64 17.03 -1.96
C PHE A 199 3.69 16.62 -0.49
N GLY A 200 3.16 17.46 0.39
CA GLY A 200 2.98 17.16 1.82
C GLY A 200 1.58 17.53 2.29
N LEU A 201 1.46 17.90 3.57
CA LEU A 201 0.18 18.33 4.18
C LEU A 201 -0.46 19.53 3.48
N ASP A 202 0.34 20.40 2.87
CA ASP A 202 -0.12 21.58 2.14
C ASP A 202 -0.93 21.24 0.89
N ALA A 203 -0.81 20.00 0.38
CA ALA A 203 -1.61 19.51 -0.73
C ALA A 203 -3.02 19.06 -0.34
N GLN A 204 -3.33 19.01 0.97
CA GLN A 204 -4.57 18.43 1.50
C GLN A 204 -5.59 19.52 1.91
N ASP A 205 -6.88 19.20 1.82
CA ASP A 205 -8.00 20.12 2.11
C ASP A 205 -8.29 20.28 3.62
N CYS A 206 -8.08 19.22 4.40
CA CYS A 206 -8.54 19.10 5.79
C CYS A 206 -7.38 18.82 6.75
N ALA A 207 -7.57 19.19 8.02
CA ALA A 207 -6.64 18.84 9.09
C ALA A 207 -6.74 17.35 9.46
N HIS A 208 -5.65 16.80 10.00
CA HIS A 208 -5.60 15.43 10.52
C HIS A 208 -6.77 15.15 11.47
N GLY A 209 -7.44 14.01 11.30
CA GLY A 209 -8.54 13.56 12.16
C GLY A 209 -9.94 14.02 11.72
N GLU A 210 -10.07 14.90 10.73
CA GLU A 210 -11.37 15.20 10.11
C GLU A 210 -11.85 14.05 9.22
N ARG A 211 -13.17 13.99 8.94
CA ARG A 211 -13.77 12.91 8.12
C ARG A 211 -13.24 12.87 6.67
N ALA A 212 -12.65 13.96 6.20
CA ALA A 212 -12.02 14.08 4.89
C ALA A 212 -10.49 14.26 4.97
N SER A 213 -9.88 13.87 6.09
CA SER A 213 -8.43 13.89 6.27
C SER A 213 -7.72 13.14 5.14
N GLY A 214 -6.56 13.62 4.69
CA GLY A 214 -5.85 13.03 3.56
C GLY A 214 -6.34 13.46 2.18
N ARG A 215 -7.55 14.04 2.04
CA ARG A 215 -8.12 14.44 0.75
C ARG A 215 -7.26 15.50 0.05
N ILE A 216 -6.94 15.25 -1.22
CA ILE A 216 -6.13 16.14 -2.05
C ILE A 216 -6.98 17.29 -2.63
N ARG A 217 -6.40 18.49 -2.62
CA ARG A 217 -6.96 19.71 -3.22
C ARG A 217 -7.26 19.52 -4.71
N GLU A 218 -8.48 19.89 -5.10
CA GLU A 218 -8.97 19.74 -6.48
C GLU A 218 -8.08 20.42 -7.53
N GLU A 219 -7.54 21.59 -7.23
CA GLU A 219 -6.65 22.32 -8.13
C GLU A 219 -5.37 21.53 -8.43
N LEU A 220 -4.80 20.86 -7.43
CA LEU A 220 -3.60 20.04 -7.62
C LEU A 220 -3.90 18.77 -8.41
N LEU A 221 -5.11 18.21 -8.27
CA LEU A 221 -5.55 17.08 -9.09
C LEU A 221 -5.62 17.47 -10.57
N ARG A 222 -6.19 18.63 -10.90
CA ARG A 222 -6.24 19.14 -12.28
C ARG A 222 -4.84 19.35 -12.85
N GLN A 223 -3.96 20.00 -12.10
CA GLN A 223 -2.56 20.19 -12.50
C GLN A 223 -1.84 18.85 -12.73
N ARG A 224 -2.08 17.86 -11.87
CA ARG A 224 -1.46 16.54 -12.02
C ARG A 224 -2.00 15.78 -13.23
N GLN A 225 -3.28 15.90 -13.57
CA GLN A 225 -3.88 15.26 -14.75
C GLN A 225 -3.20 15.68 -16.06
N GLU A 226 -2.78 16.93 -16.18
CA GLU A 226 -2.06 17.44 -17.35
C GLU A 226 -0.65 16.85 -17.50
N VAL A 227 -0.05 16.35 -16.41
CA VAL A 227 1.32 15.80 -16.40
C VAL A 227 1.32 14.27 -16.44
N SER A 228 0.51 13.65 -15.60
CA SER A 228 0.38 12.20 -15.46
C SER A 228 -1.02 11.89 -14.94
N PRO A 229 -2.00 11.62 -15.82
CA PRO A 229 -3.36 11.30 -15.41
C PRO A 229 -3.43 10.01 -14.56
N PRO A 230 -4.50 9.85 -13.77
CA PRO A 230 -4.69 8.64 -12.96
C PRO A 230 -4.87 7.39 -13.80
N LEU A 231 -4.54 6.25 -13.21
CA LEU A 231 -4.65 4.92 -13.81
C LEU A 231 -5.44 3.98 -12.90
N GLN A 232 -6.16 3.02 -13.47
CA GLN A 232 -6.73 1.89 -12.73
C GLN A 232 -6.18 0.59 -13.34
N PRO A 233 -5.10 0.03 -12.77
CA PRO A 233 -4.45 -1.15 -13.34
C PRO A 233 -5.28 -2.41 -13.13
N VAL A 234 -5.07 -3.41 -13.99
CA VAL A 234 -5.44 -4.80 -13.68
C VAL A 234 -4.30 -5.42 -12.88
N ILE A 235 -4.60 -5.96 -11.70
CA ILE A 235 -3.64 -6.61 -10.82
C ILE A 235 -4.04 -8.08 -10.68
N LYS A 236 -3.20 -9.00 -11.16
CA LYS A 236 -3.48 -10.44 -11.10
C LYS A 236 -3.48 -10.95 -9.65
N LYS A 237 -4.35 -11.91 -9.34
CA LYS A 237 -4.22 -12.72 -8.12
C LYS A 237 -2.80 -13.29 -8.04
N GLY A 238 -2.25 -13.37 -6.83
CA GLY A 238 -0.85 -13.80 -6.62
C GLY A 238 0.18 -12.66 -6.71
N SER A 239 -0.23 -11.46 -7.13
CA SER A 239 0.66 -10.29 -7.14
C SER A 239 0.73 -9.62 -5.78
N ILE A 240 1.81 -8.89 -5.54
CA ILE A 240 1.90 -7.86 -4.50
C ILE A 240 2.03 -6.50 -5.15
N VAL A 241 1.52 -5.47 -4.47
CA VAL A 241 1.77 -4.07 -4.82
C VAL A 241 2.51 -3.43 -3.65
N VAL A 242 3.68 -2.87 -3.92
CA VAL A 242 4.40 -2.06 -2.94
C VAL A 242 4.23 -0.62 -3.36
N ARG A 243 3.72 0.23 -2.47
CA ARG A 243 3.50 1.66 -2.74
C ARG A 243 3.96 2.53 -1.58
N ASP A 244 4.37 3.75 -1.89
CA ASP A 244 4.65 4.77 -0.88
C ASP A 244 3.35 5.17 -0.17
N LEU A 245 3.40 5.30 1.17
CA LEU A 245 2.25 5.72 1.97
C LEU A 245 1.69 7.07 1.49
N ARG A 246 2.56 7.93 0.96
CA ARG A 246 2.22 9.28 0.50
C ARG A 246 1.51 9.31 -0.85
N LEU A 247 1.59 8.23 -1.63
CA LEU A 247 1.07 8.18 -3.00
C LEU A 247 -0.45 8.45 -3.04
N TRP A 248 -0.87 9.37 -3.90
CA TRP A 248 -2.28 9.69 -4.05
C TRP A 248 -3.03 8.55 -4.74
N HIS A 249 -4.19 8.22 -4.19
CA HIS A 249 -5.02 7.15 -4.69
C HIS A 249 -6.50 7.35 -4.33
N ALA A 250 -7.38 6.55 -4.92
CA ALA A 250 -8.79 6.50 -4.56
C ALA A 250 -9.35 5.08 -4.70
N GLY A 251 -10.13 4.65 -3.71
CA GLY A 251 -10.96 3.45 -3.84
C GLY A 251 -12.06 3.67 -4.89
N MET A 252 -12.14 2.74 -5.83
CA MET A 252 -13.13 2.76 -6.92
C MET A 252 -14.33 1.85 -6.58
N PRO A 253 -15.53 2.16 -7.09
CA PRO A 253 -16.68 1.31 -6.85
C PRO A 253 -16.50 -0.05 -7.51
N ASN A 254 -17.08 -1.07 -6.89
CA ASN A 254 -17.17 -2.41 -7.45
C ASN A 254 -18.56 -2.58 -8.09
N THR A 255 -18.58 -2.67 -9.42
CA THR A 255 -19.82 -2.86 -10.20
C THR A 255 -20.15 -4.33 -10.46
N THR A 256 -19.32 -5.25 -9.97
CA THR A 256 -19.60 -6.69 -10.00
C THR A 256 -20.44 -7.14 -8.81
N GLN A 257 -20.87 -8.40 -8.82
CA GLN A 257 -21.63 -9.02 -7.73
C GLN A 257 -20.75 -9.66 -6.64
N GLN A 258 -19.43 -9.69 -6.83
CA GLN A 258 -18.52 -10.38 -5.91
C GLN A 258 -17.75 -9.37 -5.07
N THR A 259 -17.71 -9.57 -3.75
CA THR A 259 -16.86 -8.78 -2.85
C THR A 259 -15.40 -8.95 -3.22
N ARG A 260 -14.68 -7.84 -3.37
CA ARG A 260 -13.25 -7.81 -3.68
C ARG A 260 -12.50 -7.41 -2.42
N VAL A 261 -11.64 -8.27 -1.89
CA VAL A 261 -10.82 -8.00 -0.70
C VAL A 261 -9.36 -7.71 -1.12
N MET A 262 -8.75 -6.71 -0.50
CA MET A 262 -7.34 -6.39 -0.66
C MET A 262 -6.71 -6.11 0.70
N LEU A 263 -5.72 -6.91 1.08
CA LEU A 263 -4.93 -6.66 2.28
C LEU A 263 -4.09 -5.38 2.14
N ALA A 264 -3.83 -4.74 3.26
CA ALA A 264 -2.93 -3.61 3.40
C ALA A 264 -2.08 -3.80 4.65
N MET A 265 -0.78 -4.03 4.44
CA MET A 265 0.21 -4.04 5.51
C MET A 265 1.11 -2.83 5.34
N ILE A 266 1.57 -2.21 6.42
CA ILE A 266 2.50 -1.08 6.31
C ILE A 266 3.82 -1.46 6.97
N HIS A 267 4.88 -1.39 6.18
CA HIS A 267 6.26 -1.45 6.66
C HIS A 267 6.75 -0.03 6.86
N PHE A 268 7.22 0.29 8.07
CA PHE A 268 7.85 1.55 8.41
C PHE A 268 9.36 1.42 8.42
N ALA A 269 10.06 2.48 8.07
CA ALA A 269 11.51 2.53 8.18
C ALA A 269 11.94 2.29 9.64
N PRO A 270 13.09 1.62 9.88
CA PRO A 270 13.54 1.28 11.24
C PRO A 270 13.72 2.52 12.14
N TRP A 271 14.14 3.64 11.55
CA TRP A 271 14.38 4.91 12.22
C TRP A 271 13.10 5.74 12.45
N PHE A 272 11.98 5.40 11.81
CA PHE A 272 10.75 6.16 11.94
C PHE A 272 10.03 5.78 13.25
N ARG A 273 9.74 6.76 14.11
CA ARG A 273 9.27 6.52 15.50
C ARG A 273 7.76 6.22 15.58
N ASN A 274 7.24 5.36 14.70
CA ASN A 274 5.86 4.86 14.82
C ASN A 274 5.73 3.90 16.02
N ARG A 275 4.69 4.13 16.85
CA ARG A 275 4.41 3.39 18.09
C ARG A 275 3.47 2.20 17.94
N MET A 276 2.77 2.10 16.81
CA MET A 276 1.74 1.08 16.64
C MET A 276 2.34 -0.31 16.79
N ARG A 277 1.51 -1.21 17.29
CA ARG A 277 1.82 -2.61 17.50
C ARG A 277 0.69 -3.41 16.88
N LEU A 278 1.02 -4.56 16.32
CA LEU A 278 0.02 -5.52 15.86
C LEU A 278 -0.58 -6.22 17.08
N GLU A 279 -1.86 -6.56 17.05
CA GLU A 279 -2.44 -7.45 18.05
C GLU A 279 -2.69 -8.82 17.40
N LEU A 280 -1.90 -9.82 17.80
CA LEU A 280 -1.90 -11.17 17.21
C LEU A 280 -2.15 -12.25 18.28
N GLY A 281 -2.76 -13.36 17.84
CA GLY A 281 -2.91 -14.56 18.65
C GLY A 281 -1.56 -15.16 19.03
N GLU A 282 -1.43 -15.62 20.28
CA GLU A 282 -0.23 -16.32 20.77
C GLU A 282 0.14 -17.53 19.91
N ASP A 283 -0.82 -18.14 19.20
CA ASP A 283 -0.60 -19.25 18.28
C ASP A 283 0.21 -18.87 17.03
N ILE A 284 0.35 -17.57 16.70
CA ILE A 284 1.23 -17.08 15.63
C ILE A 284 2.68 -16.96 16.09
N LYS A 285 2.93 -16.75 17.39
CA LYS A 285 4.25 -16.45 17.95
C LYS A 285 5.33 -17.48 17.55
N PRO A 286 5.10 -18.80 17.61
CA PRO A 286 6.11 -19.79 17.21
C PRO A 286 6.54 -19.68 15.74
N PHE A 287 5.64 -19.22 14.85
CA PHE A 287 5.97 -19.01 13.44
C PHE A 287 6.94 -17.84 13.26
N LEU A 288 6.69 -16.71 13.93
CA LEU A 288 7.57 -15.55 13.86
C LEU A 288 8.93 -15.84 14.51
N GLU A 289 8.95 -16.50 15.67
CA GLU A 289 10.19 -16.90 16.35
C GLU A 289 11.00 -17.91 15.53
N GLY A 290 10.33 -18.86 14.87
CA GLY A 290 10.97 -19.79 13.94
C GLY A 290 11.64 -19.08 12.77
N LEU A 291 10.93 -18.16 12.12
CA LEU A 291 11.48 -17.36 11.02
C LEU A 291 12.63 -16.45 11.47
N GLU A 292 12.55 -15.87 12.66
CA GLU A 292 13.63 -15.06 13.23
C GLU A 292 14.87 -15.91 13.49
N LYS A 293 14.71 -17.09 14.11
CA LYS A 293 15.81 -18.03 14.38
C LYS A 293 16.50 -18.51 13.09
N GLU A 294 15.74 -18.64 12.01
CA GLU A 294 16.26 -19.01 10.68
C GLU A 294 16.88 -17.82 9.92
N GLY A 295 16.79 -16.59 10.44
CA GLY A 295 17.23 -15.38 9.75
C GLY A 295 16.38 -15.00 8.54
N ARG A 296 15.12 -15.46 8.51
CA ARG A 296 14.20 -15.33 7.37
C ARG A 296 13.03 -14.37 7.60
N LEU A 297 12.85 -13.87 8.82
CA LEU A 297 11.79 -12.91 9.13
C LEU A 297 12.01 -11.57 8.40
N GLY A 298 13.22 -11.01 8.50
CA GLY A 298 13.61 -9.78 7.78
C GLY A 298 12.87 -8.51 8.17
N LEU A 299 11.96 -8.59 9.14
CA LEU A 299 11.14 -7.51 9.68
C LEU A 299 11.33 -7.42 11.20
N ASP A 300 11.07 -6.24 11.75
CA ASP A 300 10.75 -6.09 13.17
C ASP A 300 9.22 -6.08 13.29
N VAL A 301 8.67 -6.93 14.15
CA VAL A 301 7.23 -7.15 14.26
C VAL A 301 6.82 -6.89 15.71
N PRO A 302 6.58 -5.63 16.09
CA PRO A 302 6.09 -5.32 17.44
C PRO A 302 4.65 -5.81 17.58
N VAL A 303 4.45 -6.76 18.49
CA VAL A 303 3.15 -7.40 18.73
C VAL A 303 2.73 -7.27 20.19
N ASP A 304 1.45 -7.01 20.40
CA ASP A 304 0.72 -7.25 21.63
C ASP A 304 0.03 -8.61 21.52
N TRP A 305 0.53 -9.58 22.28
CA TRP A 305 0.05 -10.95 22.23
C TRP A 305 -1.20 -11.12 23.08
N ALA A 306 -2.20 -11.81 22.53
CA ALA A 306 -3.40 -12.20 23.26
C ALA A 306 -3.79 -13.65 22.93
N SER A 307 -4.63 -14.26 23.78
CA SER A 307 -5.08 -15.63 23.52
C SER A 307 -5.84 -15.70 22.20
N ARG A 308 -5.84 -16.89 21.58
CA ARG A 308 -6.55 -17.15 20.33
C ARG A 308 -8.03 -16.74 20.42
N GLU A 309 -8.68 -17.06 21.52
CA GLU A 309 -10.09 -16.76 21.77
C GLU A 309 -10.33 -15.24 21.87
N ALA A 310 -9.47 -14.53 22.61
CA ALA A 310 -9.60 -13.10 22.83
C ALA A 310 -9.45 -12.30 21.53
N VAL A 311 -8.49 -12.67 20.67
CA VAL A 311 -8.32 -11.98 19.39
C VAL A 311 -9.45 -12.31 18.41
N LEU A 312 -9.98 -13.53 18.41
CA LEU A 312 -11.12 -13.91 17.55
C LEU A 312 -12.43 -13.24 17.97
N GLU A 313 -12.62 -12.97 19.25
CA GLU A 313 -13.80 -12.25 19.77
C GLU A 313 -13.75 -10.75 19.40
N SER A 314 -12.56 -10.17 19.31
CA SER A 314 -12.37 -8.72 19.23
C SER A 314 -12.00 -8.18 17.84
N TYR A 315 -11.35 -8.95 16.96
CA TYR A 315 -10.73 -8.39 15.73
C TYR A 315 -11.71 -7.67 14.78
N LEU A 316 -12.96 -8.13 14.65
CA LEU A 316 -13.99 -7.44 13.84
C LEU A 316 -14.55 -6.17 14.50
N ASN A 317 -14.11 -5.86 15.71
CA ASN A 317 -14.55 -4.71 16.50
C ASN A 317 -13.40 -3.72 16.79
N ARG A 318 -12.21 -3.95 16.22
CA ARG A 318 -11.08 -3.04 16.32
C ARG A 318 -11.37 -1.70 15.62
N GLY A 319 -10.54 -0.71 15.95
CA GLY A 319 -10.62 0.60 15.32
C GLY A 319 -10.44 0.54 13.80
N PHE A 320 -11.03 1.51 13.11
CA PHE A 320 -10.87 1.74 11.67
C PHE A 320 -10.54 3.21 11.41
N GLY A 321 -10.07 3.56 10.20
CA GLY A 321 -9.72 4.92 9.80
C GLY A 321 -8.80 5.64 10.80
N ASN A 322 -9.23 6.81 11.28
CA ASN A 322 -8.46 7.71 12.16
C ASN A 322 -8.19 7.16 13.58
N SER A 323 -8.57 5.92 13.88
CA SER A 323 -8.13 5.25 15.11
C SER A 323 -6.66 4.79 15.04
N TYR A 324 -6.09 4.71 13.84
CA TYR A 324 -4.68 4.42 13.63
C TYR A 324 -3.86 5.71 13.55
N ASP A 325 -2.78 5.76 14.31
CA ASP A 325 -1.81 6.86 14.27
C ASP A 325 -0.55 6.41 13.52
N PHE A 326 -0.46 6.82 12.25
CA PHE A 326 0.69 6.55 11.39
C PHE A 326 1.84 7.54 11.59
N SER A 327 1.67 8.53 12.45
CA SER A 327 2.70 9.52 12.77
C SER A 327 3.83 8.91 13.61
N GLN A 328 4.78 9.78 13.95
CA GLN A 328 5.92 9.49 14.80
C GLN A 328 5.86 10.31 16.09
N GLU A 329 6.47 9.77 17.15
CA GLU A 329 6.66 10.52 18.38
C GLU A 329 7.53 11.77 18.17
N ALA A 330 7.31 12.80 18.98
CA ALA A 330 8.12 14.03 19.00
C ALA A 330 9.60 13.74 19.27
#